data_AF-R0M8S9-F1
#
_entry.id   AF-R0M8S9-F1
#
_cell.length_a   1.000
_cell.length_b   1.000
_cell.length_c   1.000
_cell.angle_alpha   90.00
_cell.angle_beta   90.00
_cell.angle_gamma   90.00
#
_symmetry.space_group_name_H-M   'P 1'
#
loop_
_entity.id
_entity.type
_entity.pdbx_description
1 polymer ?
#
loop_
_entity_poly.entity_id
_entity_poly.type
_entity_poly.pdbx_seq_one_letter_code
_entity_poly.pdbx_strand_id
1 'polypeptide(L)'
;MGALSRCLLPLPLALTHLLPLQVPLLLGWLHRHRPGGGRDGAVGGGTDKAKGAIVLSKLDPETLEIRRTWETNIRKQSVANSFVICGTLYTVSSYSAPNATVNFAYDTATGTSRTLSIPFENRFQYLSMVDYNPAERQLFAWDSYNMVAYPIRLSHA
;
A
#
# COMPACT_ATOMS: atom_id res chain seq x y z
N MET A 1 10.95 25.49 -3.27
CA MET A 1 9.90 24.83 -4.10
C MET A 1 10.16 23.31 -4.24
N GLY A 2 10.59 22.58 -3.19
CA GLY A 2 11.47 21.41 -3.38
C GLY A 2 10.99 19.98 -3.05
N ALA A 3 9.87 19.75 -2.36
CA ALA A 3 9.51 18.38 -1.90
C ALA A 3 8.14 17.87 -2.34
N LEU A 4 7.16 18.77 -2.52
CA LEU A 4 5.77 18.40 -2.86
C LEU A 4 5.59 17.89 -4.30
N SER A 5 6.52 18.18 -5.20
CA SER A 5 6.43 17.73 -6.61
C SER A 5 6.75 16.26 -6.82
N ARG A 6 7.30 15.53 -5.83
CA ARG A 6 7.64 14.10 -5.98
C ARG A 6 6.48 13.13 -5.67
N CYS A 7 5.40 13.61 -5.06
CA CYS A 7 4.20 12.79 -4.79
C CYS A 7 3.16 12.88 -5.92
N LEU A 8 3.37 13.78 -6.89
CA LEU A 8 2.60 13.88 -8.12
C LEU A 8 3.23 12.98 -9.19
N LEU A 9 3.09 11.67 -9.04
CA LEU A 9 2.98 10.87 -10.25
C LEU A 9 1.60 11.22 -10.85
N PRO A 10 1.53 11.66 -12.12
CA PRO A 10 0.26 11.72 -12.81
C PRO A 10 -0.20 10.27 -12.93
N LEU A 11 -1.11 9.84 -12.06
CA LEU A 11 -2.04 8.79 -12.47
C LEU A 11 -2.73 9.36 -13.71
N PRO A 12 -2.65 8.70 -14.87
CA PRO A 12 -3.29 9.20 -16.08
C PRO A 12 -4.77 9.44 -15.76
N LEU A 13 -5.26 10.58 -16.19
CA LEU A 13 -6.63 11.11 -16.03
C LEU A 13 -7.74 10.20 -16.63
N ALA A 14 -7.45 8.93 -16.92
CA ALA A 14 -8.35 8.00 -17.59
C ALA A 14 -9.52 7.49 -16.73
N LEU A 15 -9.69 7.95 -15.49
CA LEU A 15 -10.81 7.54 -14.64
C LEU A 15 -11.59 8.72 -14.00
N THR A 16 -11.60 9.89 -14.65
CA THR A 16 -12.39 11.05 -14.17
C THR A 16 -13.87 11.02 -14.57
N HIS A 17 -14.35 9.94 -15.18
CA HIS A 17 -15.77 9.79 -15.56
C HIS A 17 -16.43 8.51 -15.01
N LEU A 18 -16.05 8.08 -13.80
CA LEU A 18 -16.84 7.10 -13.05
C LEU A 18 -17.20 7.65 -11.67
N LEU A 19 -18.51 7.64 -11.44
CA LEU A 19 -19.27 8.06 -10.27
C LEU A 19 -18.62 7.72 -8.91
N PRO A 20 -18.98 8.44 -7.83
CA PRO A 20 -18.33 8.38 -6.51
C PRO A 20 -18.59 7.08 -5.72
N LEU A 21 -18.84 5.95 -6.39
CA LEU A 21 -19.27 4.68 -5.79
C LEU A 21 -18.47 3.45 -6.25
N GLN A 22 -17.33 3.60 -6.94
CA GLN A 22 -16.53 2.45 -7.43
C GLN A 22 -15.06 2.39 -6.97
N VAL A 23 -14.63 3.23 -6.04
CA VAL A 23 -13.25 3.19 -5.51
C VAL A 23 -12.91 1.92 -4.70
N PRO A 24 -13.85 1.13 -4.11
CA PRO A 24 -13.45 -0.10 -3.42
C PRO A 24 -13.02 -1.26 -4.35
N LEU A 25 -13.09 -1.12 -5.68
CA LEU A 25 -12.88 -2.23 -6.61
C LEU A 25 -11.63 -2.13 -7.50
N LEU A 26 -10.91 -1.00 -7.53
CA LEU A 26 -9.70 -0.87 -8.37
C LEU A 26 -8.36 -0.94 -7.62
N LEU A 27 -8.31 -0.79 -6.29
CA LEU A 27 -7.10 -1.07 -5.50
C LEU A 27 -7.08 -2.46 -4.83
N GLY A 28 -8.16 -3.23 -4.95
CA GLY A 28 -8.15 -4.68 -4.63
C GLY A 28 -7.28 -5.53 -5.58
N TRP A 29 -6.72 -4.92 -6.64
CA TRP A 29 -5.95 -5.58 -7.69
C TRP A 29 -4.42 -5.42 -7.50
N LEU A 30 -3.91 -5.76 -6.32
CA LEU A 30 -2.57 -6.36 -6.20
C LEU A 30 -2.45 -7.39 -5.06
N HIS A 31 -3.54 -7.62 -4.29
CA HIS A 31 -3.52 -8.62 -3.20
C HIS A 31 -4.83 -9.39 -2.95
N ARG A 32 -5.50 -9.84 -4.02
CA ARG A 32 -6.48 -10.95 -3.88
C ARG A 32 -6.39 -11.92 -5.05
N HIS A 33 -6.01 -13.17 -4.71
CA HIS A 33 -6.09 -14.33 -5.59
C HIS A 33 -7.52 -14.51 -6.12
N ARG A 34 -7.67 -14.66 -7.44
CA ARG A 34 -8.86 -15.27 -8.04
C ARG A 34 -8.71 -16.80 -7.96
N PRO A 35 -9.63 -17.55 -7.34
CA PRO A 35 -9.72 -18.98 -7.57
C PRO A 35 -10.61 -19.19 -8.80
N GLY A 36 -10.01 -19.55 -9.94
CA GLY A 36 -10.73 -19.92 -11.15
C GLY A 36 -9.94 -21.01 -11.86
N GLY A 37 -10.48 -22.23 -11.83
CA GLY A 37 -9.85 -23.42 -12.38
C GLY A 37 -9.62 -23.32 -13.90
N GLY A 38 -8.46 -23.80 -14.31
CA GLY A 38 -8.04 -23.93 -15.70
C GLY A 38 -6.56 -24.30 -15.70
N ARG A 39 -6.26 -25.55 -16.03
CA ARG A 39 -4.91 -26.10 -16.17
C ARG A 39 -4.12 -25.21 -17.13
N ASP A 40 -2.96 -24.71 -16.70
CA ASP A 40 -1.70 -24.61 -17.46
C ASP A 40 -0.65 -23.84 -16.64
N GLY A 41 0.54 -24.43 -16.51
CA GLY A 41 1.82 -23.78 -16.18
C GLY A 41 1.90 -22.91 -14.92
N ALA A 42 2.22 -23.51 -13.78
CA ALA A 42 2.58 -22.77 -12.56
C ALA A 42 3.86 -21.94 -12.75
N VAL A 43 3.73 -20.62 -12.90
CA VAL A 43 4.80 -19.66 -12.56
C VAL A 43 4.60 -19.26 -11.10
N GLY A 44 5.54 -19.64 -10.24
CA GLY A 44 5.49 -19.47 -8.79
C GLY A 44 5.31 -18.01 -8.38
N GLY A 45 4.11 -17.67 -7.93
CA GLY A 45 3.77 -16.41 -7.26
C GLY A 45 4.29 -16.40 -5.82
N GLY A 46 5.60 -16.38 -5.71
CA GLY A 46 6.36 -16.34 -4.48
C GLY A 46 7.80 -16.40 -4.92
N THR A 47 8.50 -15.26 -4.91
CA THR A 47 9.94 -15.32 -5.09
C THR A 47 10.50 -16.01 -3.85
N ASP A 48 10.77 -17.32 -3.96
CA ASP A 48 11.47 -18.10 -2.91
C ASP A 48 12.80 -17.45 -2.50
N LYS A 49 13.29 -16.51 -3.32
CA LYS A 49 14.42 -15.62 -3.09
C LYS A 49 14.21 -14.63 -1.94
N ALA A 50 13.00 -14.06 -1.79
CA ALA A 50 12.72 -13.01 -0.79
C ALA A 50 12.34 -13.57 0.60
N LYS A 51 12.30 -14.90 0.77
CA LYS A 51 12.04 -15.58 2.07
C LYS A 51 10.82 -15.04 2.85
N GLY A 52 9.76 -14.64 2.15
CA GLY A 52 8.53 -14.09 2.74
C GLY A 52 8.59 -12.61 3.13
N ALA A 53 9.64 -11.89 2.72
CA ALA A 53 9.72 -10.44 2.83
C ALA A 53 8.73 -9.73 1.90
N ILE A 54 8.36 -8.50 2.24
CA ILE A 54 7.58 -7.65 1.35
C ILE A 54 8.49 -7.23 0.19
N VAL A 55 8.01 -7.44 -1.02
CA VAL A 55 8.65 -6.98 -2.26
C VAL A 55 7.78 -5.88 -2.85
N LEU A 56 8.40 -4.72 -3.09
CA LEU A 56 7.73 -3.57 -3.70
C LEU A 56 8.20 -3.46 -5.14
N SER A 57 7.27 -3.33 -6.09
CA SER A 57 7.60 -3.12 -7.50
C SER A 57 6.93 -1.85 -8.01
N LYS A 58 7.71 -0.99 -8.67
CA LYS A 58 7.19 0.18 -9.39
C LYS A 58 6.81 -0.26 -10.79
N LEU A 59 5.54 -0.08 -11.12
CA LEU A 59 5.00 -0.36 -12.43
C LEU A 59 4.94 0.92 -13.27
N ASP A 60 5.02 0.74 -14.58
CA ASP A 60 4.63 1.75 -15.54
C ASP A 60 3.10 1.93 -15.54
N PRO A 61 2.57 3.16 -15.46
CA PRO A 61 1.12 3.35 -15.41
C PRO A 61 0.41 3.03 -16.73
N GLU A 62 1.10 3.07 -17.87
CA GLU A 62 0.51 2.81 -19.18
C GLU A 62 0.66 1.33 -19.58
N THR A 63 1.86 0.77 -19.37
CA THR A 63 2.17 -0.60 -19.82
C THR A 63 2.02 -1.66 -18.73
N LEU A 64 1.91 -1.26 -17.46
CA LEU A 64 1.96 -2.12 -16.27
C LEU A 64 3.26 -2.94 -16.16
N GLU A 65 4.30 -2.59 -16.93
CA GLU A 65 5.59 -3.26 -16.87
C GLU A 65 6.35 -2.91 -15.59
N ILE A 66 7.09 -3.87 -15.06
CA ILE A 66 7.92 -3.66 -13.87
C ILE A 66 9.14 -2.81 -14.24
N ARG A 67 9.15 -1.56 -13.78
CA ARG A 67 10.27 -0.61 -13.98
C ARG A 67 11.39 -0.84 -12.97
N ARG A 68 11.05 -1.19 -11.73
CA ARG A 68 12.02 -1.43 -10.65
C ARG A 68 11.38 -2.26 -9.54
N THR A 69 12.19 -3.08 -8.88
CA THR A 69 11.78 -3.89 -7.73
C THR A 69 12.73 -3.66 -6.56
N TRP A 70 12.17 -3.61 -5.35
CA TRP A 70 12.89 -3.50 -4.08
C TRP A 70 12.45 -4.64 -3.17
N GLU A 71 13.42 -5.36 -2.62
CA GLU A 71 13.17 -6.34 -1.57
C GLU A 71 13.40 -5.68 -0.22
N THR A 72 12.39 -5.73 0.65
CA THR A 72 12.48 -5.14 2.00
C THR A 72 13.01 -6.16 3.01
N ASN A 73 13.35 -5.71 4.21
CA ASN A 73 13.74 -6.56 5.33
C ASN A 73 12.58 -6.90 6.29
N ILE A 74 11.33 -6.55 5.94
CA ILE A 74 10.15 -6.84 6.76
C ILE A 74 9.37 -8.01 6.17
N ARG A 75 8.94 -8.95 7.01
CA ARG A 75 8.13 -10.09 6.57
C ARG A 75 6.69 -9.67 6.36
N LYS A 76 6.07 -10.11 5.26
CA LYS A 76 4.66 -9.81 5.00
C LYS A 76 3.74 -10.34 6.09
N GLN A 77 4.04 -11.52 6.64
CA GLN A 77 3.25 -12.16 7.69
C GLN A 77 3.37 -11.50 9.06
N SER A 78 4.39 -10.65 9.29
CA SER A 78 4.59 -9.95 10.57
C SER A 78 3.88 -8.61 10.64
N VAL A 79 3.16 -8.21 9.58
CA VAL A 79 2.43 -6.95 9.51
C VAL A 79 1.01 -7.22 9.05
N ALA A 80 0.09 -6.34 9.44
CA ALA A 80 -1.31 -6.46 9.10
C ALA A 80 -1.63 -5.88 7.72
N ASN A 81 -1.06 -4.72 7.41
CA ASN A 81 -1.30 -4.03 6.16
C ASN A 81 -0.13 -3.11 5.82
N SER A 82 -0.11 -2.56 4.62
CA SER A 82 0.94 -1.66 4.17
C SER A 82 0.44 -0.69 3.11
N PHE A 83 0.97 0.53 3.13
CA PHE A 83 0.62 1.60 2.17
C PHE A 83 1.89 2.37 1.78
N VAL A 84 1.87 3.07 0.64
CA VAL A 84 3.02 3.84 0.14
C VAL A 84 2.67 5.32 0.08
N ILE A 85 3.56 6.16 0.61
CA ILE A 85 3.45 7.62 0.52
C ILE A 85 4.76 8.16 -0.05
N CYS A 86 4.69 8.85 -1.18
CA CYS A 86 5.83 9.55 -1.81
C CYS A 86 7.09 8.68 -2.00
N GLY A 87 6.92 7.38 -2.28
CA GLY A 87 8.04 6.44 -2.46
C GLY A 87 8.58 5.80 -1.18
N THR A 88 7.94 6.03 -0.03
CA THR A 88 8.23 5.32 1.21
C THR A 88 7.08 4.34 1.51
N LEU A 89 7.41 3.07 1.69
CA LEU A 89 6.49 2.03 2.15
C LEU A 89 6.33 2.14 3.66
N TYR A 90 5.11 2.10 4.16
CA TYR A 90 4.78 2.06 5.59
C TYR A 90 3.97 0.81 5.90
N THR A 91 4.13 0.24 7.09
CA THR A 91 3.35 -0.93 7.52
C THR A 91 2.57 -0.68 8.80
N VAL A 92 1.44 -1.35 8.93
CA VAL A 92 0.59 -1.34 10.12
C VAL A 92 0.79 -2.64 10.89
N SER A 93 0.96 -2.56 12.21
CA SER A 93 1.34 -3.69 13.06
C SER A 93 0.23 -4.72 13.28
N SER A 94 -1.05 -4.32 13.32
CA SER A 94 -2.16 -5.21 13.65
C SER A 94 -3.45 -4.88 12.90
N TYR A 95 -4.19 -5.92 12.53
CA TYR A 95 -5.47 -5.81 11.83
C TYR A 95 -6.65 -5.71 12.80
N SER A 96 -6.49 -6.20 14.04
CA SER A 96 -7.58 -6.32 15.02
C SER A 96 -7.34 -5.54 16.32
N ALA A 97 -6.10 -5.16 16.61
CA ALA A 97 -5.84 -4.32 17.77
C ALA A 97 -6.43 -2.92 17.53
N PRO A 98 -7.19 -2.35 18.49
CA PRO A 98 -7.73 -1.00 18.38
C PRO A 98 -6.60 0.06 18.38
N ASN A 99 -5.53 -0.20 19.14
CA ASN A 99 -4.34 0.64 19.22
C ASN A 99 -3.21 0.00 18.41
N ALA A 100 -3.39 -0.07 17.09
CA ALA A 100 -2.31 -0.50 16.21
C ALA A 100 -1.27 0.64 16.05
N THR A 101 -0.19 0.34 15.35
CA THR A 101 0.89 1.31 15.10
C THR A 101 1.37 1.20 13.66
N VAL A 102 1.72 2.34 13.07
CA VAL A 102 2.61 2.34 11.92
C VAL A 102 4.01 2.07 12.45
N ASN A 103 4.48 0.84 12.24
CA ASN A 103 5.62 0.28 12.97
C ASN A 103 6.91 0.22 12.15
N PHE A 104 6.83 0.42 10.84
CA PHE A 104 7.99 0.33 9.96
C PHE A 104 7.80 1.21 8.73
N ALA A 105 8.91 1.77 8.26
CA ALA A 105 9.02 2.50 7.01
C ALA A 105 10.23 2.03 6.19
N TYR A 106 10.08 1.97 4.87
CA TYR A 106 11.15 1.66 3.93
C TYR A 106 11.17 2.69 2.80
N ASP A 107 12.27 3.44 2.72
CA ASP A 107 12.47 4.45 1.68
C ASP A 107 13.08 3.81 0.43
N THR A 108 12.35 3.86 -0.69
CA THR A 108 12.82 3.28 -1.96
C THR A 108 13.92 4.08 -2.65
N ALA A 109 14.11 5.35 -2.28
CA ALA A 109 15.14 6.20 -2.85
C ALA A 109 16.52 5.90 -2.23
N THR A 110 16.56 5.69 -0.92
CA THR A 110 17.79 5.34 -0.19
C THR A 110 17.98 3.83 0.00
N GLY A 111 16.92 3.05 -0.15
CA GLY A 111 16.91 1.62 0.17
C GLY A 111 16.99 1.33 1.67
N THR A 112 16.75 2.33 2.54
CA THR A 112 16.90 2.19 3.98
C THR A 112 15.56 1.98 4.69
N SER A 113 15.56 1.09 5.66
CA SER A 113 14.42 0.86 6.56
C SER A 113 14.56 1.58 7.88
N ARG A 114 13.43 1.91 8.51
CA ARG A 114 13.34 2.57 9.81
C ARG A 114 12.19 1.96 10.60
N THR A 115 12.43 1.69 11.88
CA THR A 115 11.36 1.31 12.82
C THR A 115 10.63 2.57 13.26
N LEU A 116 9.31 2.51 13.28
CA LEU A 116 8.42 3.60 13.70
C LEU A 116 7.54 3.13 14.85
N SER A 117 6.92 4.08 15.55
CA SER A 117 5.90 3.79 16.57
C SER A 117 4.84 4.89 16.55
N ILE A 118 4.24 5.10 15.38
CA ILE A 118 3.19 6.11 15.21
C ILE A 118 1.85 5.44 15.55
N PRO A 119 1.06 5.98 16.50
CA PRO A 119 -0.24 5.42 16.83
C PRO A 119 -1.18 5.39 15.62
N PHE A 120 -1.85 4.26 15.42
CA PHE A 120 -2.88 4.07 14.40
C PHE A 120 -4.15 3.52 15.07
N GLU A 121 -5.17 4.36 15.17
CA GLU A 121 -6.44 4.01 15.80
C GLU A 121 -7.32 3.21 14.84
N ASN A 122 -7.39 1.90 15.04
CA ASN A 122 -8.27 1.02 14.29
C ASN A 122 -9.64 0.93 14.97
N ARG A 123 -10.51 1.89 14.65
CA ARG A 123 -11.81 2.07 15.33
C ARG A 123 -12.72 0.86 15.31
N PHE A 124 -12.65 0.07 14.23
CA PHE A 124 -13.54 -1.07 14.01
C PHE A 124 -12.86 -2.42 14.17
N GLN A 125 -11.59 -2.44 14.60
CA GLN A 125 -10.86 -3.67 14.96
C GLN A 125 -10.83 -4.72 13.83
N TYR A 126 -10.97 -4.28 12.59
CA TYR A 126 -10.90 -5.14 11.41
C TYR A 126 -10.40 -4.35 10.20
N LEU A 127 -9.08 -4.20 10.08
CA LEU A 127 -8.47 -3.45 8.99
C LEU A 127 -8.27 -4.35 7.76
N SER A 128 -9.23 -4.34 6.84
CA SER A 128 -9.16 -5.15 5.61
C SER A 128 -8.25 -4.54 4.55
N MET A 129 -8.26 -3.21 4.44
CA MET A 129 -7.48 -2.46 3.46
C MET A 129 -7.13 -1.09 4.05
N VAL A 130 -5.96 -0.58 3.67
CA VAL A 130 -5.58 0.82 3.89
C VAL A 130 -4.79 1.32 2.69
N ASP A 131 -5.19 2.46 2.14
CA ASP A 131 -4.54 3.06 0.97
C ASP A 131 -4.41 4.57 1.10
N TYR A 132 -3.36 5.11 0.50
CA TYR A 132 -3.11 6.56 0.49
C TYR A 132 -3.65 7.20 -0.78
N ASN A 133 -4.48 8.23 -0.62
CA ASN A 133 -4.92 9.08 -1.71
C ASN A 133 -4.03 10.34 -1.77
N PRO A 134 -3.16 10.51 -2.79
CA PRO A 134 -2.31 11.69 -2.92
C PRO A 134 -3.06 12.97 -3.26
N ALA A 135 -4.26 12.88 -3.86
CA ALA A 135 -5.07 14.06 -4.19
C ALA A 135 -5.66 14.70 -2.93
N GLU A 136 -6.18 13.87 -2.02
CA GLU A 136 -6.78 14.33 -0.76
C GLU A 136 -5.78 14.42 0.39
N ARG A 137 -4.61 13.80 0.24
CA ARG A 137 -3.58 13.68 1.29
C ARG A 137 -4.12 13.03 2.56
N GLN A 138 -4.87 11.94 2.37
CA GLN A 138 -5.48 11.17 3.44
C GLN A 138 -5.29 9.67 3.18
N LEU A 139 -5.29 8.89 4.27
CA LEU A 139 -5.37 7.43 4.20
C LEU A 139 -6.85 7.02 4.28
N PHE A 140 -7.27 6.13 3.38
CA PHE A 140 -8.58 5.51 3.41
C PHE A 140 -8.42 4.08 3.90
N ALA A 141 -9.14 3.74 4.98
CA ALA A 141 -9.23 2.38 5.48
C ALA A 141 -10.62 1.82 5.24
N TRP A 142 -10.68 0.51 5.02
CA TRP A 142 -11.92 -0.23 4.82
C TRP A 142 -11.98 -1.43 5.78
N ASP A 143 -13.11 -1.60 6.44
CA ASP A 143 -13.36 -2.68 7.42
C ASP A 143 -14.38 -3.73 6.94
N SER A 144 -14.71 -3.75 5.65
CA SER A 144 -15.81 -4.54 5.05
C SER A 144 -17.22 -3.94 5.14
N TYR A 145 -17.44 -2.90 5.93
CA TYR A 145 -18.75 -2.23 6.07
C TYR A 145 -18.68 -0.70 6.02
N ASN A 146 -17.64 -0.13 6.61
CA ASN A 146 -17.39 1.30 6.76
C ASN A 146 -16.09 1.69 6.06
N MET A 147 -16.13 2.87 5.44
CA MET A 147 -14.94 3.55 4.94
C MET A 147 -14.55 4.65 5.92
N VAL A 148 -13.29 4.64 6.35
CA VAL A 148 -12.75 5.60 7.32
C VAL A 148 -11.61 6.38 6.67
N ALA A 149 -11.67 7.71 6.73
CA ALA A 149 -10.60 8.58 6.28
C ALA A 149 -9.75 9.04 7.47
N TYR A 150 -8.43 8.86 7.36
CA TYR A 150 -7.44 9.31 8.32
C TYR A 150 -6.64 10.48 7.73
N PRO A 151 -6.77 11.69 8.29
CA PRO A 151 -5.92 12.81 7.88
C PRO A 151 -4.48 12.54 8.31
N ILE A 152 -3.53 12.76 7.41
CA ILE A 152 -2.11 12.58 7.70
C ILE A 152 -1.38 13.92 7.75
N ARG A 153 -0.29 13.96 8.52
CA ARG A 153 0.64 15.09 8.54
C ARG A 153 2.03 14.56 8.21
N LEU A 154 2.58 15.04 7.11
CA LEU A 154 3.95 14.74 6.69
C LEU A 154 4.85 15.88 7.18
N SER A 155 5.98 15.53 7.79
CA SER A 155 7.01 16.53 8.11
C SER A 155 7.60 17.06 6.81
N HIS A 156 7.57 18.37 6.63
CA HIS A 156 8.31 19.01 5.54
C HIS A 156 9.80 18.85 5.83
N ALA A 157 10.53 18.26 4.89
CA ALA A 157 11.99 18.29 4.85
C ALA A 157 12.45 19.50 4.02
#